data_AF-A0A1X3F7B4-F1
#
_entry.id   AF-A0A1X3F7B4-F1
#
_cell.length_a   1.000
_cell.length_b   1.000
_cell.length_c   1.000
_cell.angle_alpha   90.00
_cell.angle_beta   90.00
_cell.angle_gamma   90.00
#
_symmetry.space_group_name_H-M   'P 1'
#
loop_
_entity.id
_entity.type
_entity.pdbx_description
1 polymer ?
#
loop_
_entity_poly.entity_id
_entity_poly.type
_entity_poly.pdbx_seq_one_letter_code
_entity_poly.pdbx_strand_id
1 'polypeptide(L)'
;MRRCLCRSIAAAVLWVAFTPAAGAESLAATVEQWGLLGSWAVDCAGRPDREKGALLTYEIRKDGRVMYRRNFGEAKDENEVVSAMVNADGLLNVMVYFPLLQQTREFGLLLSKQGSLRAIYNRSERGEYTIRDGKYVATGAPTPSQQRCD
;
A
#
# COMPACT_ATOMS: atom_id res chain seq x y z
N MET A 1 59.20 38.88 -36.47
CA MET A 1 58.75 37.88 -35.48
C MET A 1 57.29 38.12 -35.16
N ARG A 2 56.37 37.35 -35.75
CA ARG A 2 54.92 37.42 -35.48
C ARG A 2 54.58 36.44 -34.35
N ARG A 3 54.08 36.93 -33.21
CA ARG A 3 53.49 36.08 -32.17
C ARG A 3 51.98 36.02 -32.40
N CYS A 4 51.48 34.86 -32.85
CA CYS A 4 50.06 34.54 -32.81
C CYS A 4 49.69 34.18 -31.37
N LEU A 5 48.83 34.99 -30.73
CA LEU A 5 48.14 34.56 -29.51
C LEU A 5 46.94 33.70 -29.93
N CYS A 6 47.04 32.40 -29.69
CA CYS A 6 45.91 31.48 -29.83
C CYS A 6 44.94 31.71 -28.66
N ARG A 7 43.70 32.05 -28.99
CA ARG A 7 42.54 32.08 -28.09
C ARG A 7 42.26 30.67 -27.57
N SER A 8 42.18 30.51 -26.25
CA SER A 8 41.58 29.34 -25.61
C SER A 8 40.40 29.82 -24.77
N ILE A 9 39.19 29.76 -25.34
CA ILE A 9 37.94 29.94 -24.60
C ILE A 9 37.57 28.54 -24.09
N ALA A 10 37.83 28.26 -22.83
CA ALA A 10 37.35 27.06 -22.17
C ALA A 10 35.85 27.23 -21.90
N ALA A 11 35.01 26.49 -22.64
CA ALA A 11 33.58 26.40 -22.36
C ALA A 11 33.35 25.43 -21.20
N ALA A 12 33.02 25.96 -20.02
CA ALA A 12 32.58 25.17 -18.89
C ALA A 12 31.12 24.75 -19.09
N VAL A 13 30.88 23.47 -19.42
CA VAL A 13 29.53 22.89 -19.46
C VAL A 13 29.11 22.61 -18.01
N LEU A 14 28.24 23.46 -17.45
CA LEU A 14 27.59 23.19 -16.16
C LEU A 14 26.58 22.05 -16.33
N TRP A 15 26.91 20.88 -15.79
CA TRP A 15 25.94 19.81 -15.55
C TRP A 15 25.11 20.17 -14.32
N VAL A 16 23.87 20.61 -14.54
CA VAL A 16 22.88 20.75 -13.46
C VAL A 16 22.45 19.33 -13.07
N ALA A 17 23.00 18.81 -11.98
CA ALA A 17 22.52 17.57 -11.38
C ALA A 17 21.12 17.82 -10.81
N PHE A 18 20.09 17.38 -11.53
CA PHE A 18 18.77 17.20 -10.94
C PHE A 18 18.86 16.04 -9.95
N THR A 19 19.17 16.34 -8.69
CA THR A 19 18.94 15.38 -7.61
C THR A 19 17.42 15.24 -7.46
N PRO A 20 16.81 14.06 -7.71
CA PRO A 20 15.44 13.86 -7.30
C PRO A 20 15.41 14.08 -5.79
N ALA A 21 14.61 15.05 -5.36
CA ALA A 21 14.25 15.18 -3.97
C ALA A 21 13.47 13.90 -3.64
N ALA A 22 14.16 12.90 -3.10
CA ALA A 22 13.53 11.78 -2.43
C ALA A 22 12.90 12.33 -1.15
N GLY A 23 11.77 13.02 -1.30
CA GLY A 23 10.92 13.35 -0.19
C GLY A 23 10.42 12.04 0.38
N ALA A 24 10.59 11.83 1.68
CA ALA A 24 9.88 10.78 2.38
C ALA A 24 8.38 11.06 2.18
N GLU A 25 7.78 10.36 1.22
CA GLU A 25 6.37 10.49 0.93
C GLU A 25 5.59 10.15 2.19
N SER A 26 4.60 10.98 2.55
CA SER A 26 3.82 10.72 3.75
C SER A 26 3.00 9.44 3.56
N LEU A 27 2.73 8.72 4.64
CA LEU A 27 1.93 7.50 4.60
C LEU A 27 0.59 7.72 3.88
N ALA A 28 -0.09 8.83 4.17
CA ALA A 28 -1.33 9.23 3.52
C ALA A 28 -1.17 9.43 2.00
N ALA A 29 -0.11 10.13 1.56
CA ALA A 29 0.16 10.33 0.15
C ALA A 29 0.48 9.01 -0.56
N THR A 30 1.27 8.12 0.04
CA THR A 30 1.58 6.82 -0.54
C THR A 30 0.33 5.97 -0.75
N VAL A 31 -0.58 5.90 0.25
CA VAL A 31 -1.82 5.10 0.09
C VAL A 31 -2.81 5.73 -0.89
N GLU A 32 -2.83 7.07 -0.98
CA GLU A 32 -3.66 7.82 -1.92
C GLU A 32 -3.18 7.63 -3.35
N GLN A 33 -1.89 7.88 -3.61
CA GLN A 33 -1.29 7.76 -4.94
C GLN A 33 -1.29 6.33 -5.46
N TRP A 34 -1.08 5.33 -4.59
CA TRP A 34 -1.19 3.93 -4.98
C TRP A 34 -2.64 3.51 -5.26
N GLY A 35 -3.63 4.29 -4.75
CA GLY A 35 -5.04 4.08 -5.02
C GLY A 35 -5.74 3.12 -4.05
N LEU A 36 -5.24 2.97 -2.81
CA LEU A 36 -5.83 2.07 -1.81
C LEU A 36 -7.14 2.59 -1.21
N LEU A 37 -7.32 3.92 -1.15
CA LEU A 37 -8.46 4.55 -0.47
C LEU A 37 -9.81 4.11 -1.04
N GLY A 38 -10.80 4.00 -0.16
CA GLY A 38 -12.16 3.58 -0.48
C GLY A 38 -12.55 2.28 0.22
N SER A 39 -13.71 1.76 -0.15
CA SER A 39 -14.26 0.51 0.37
C SER A 39 -14.08 -0.63 -0.64
N TRP A 40 -13.80 -1.82 -0.13
CA TRP A 40 -13.46 -3.00 -0.91
C TRP A 40 -14.21 -4.21 -0.36
N ALA A 41 -14.83 -4.99 -1.25
CA ALA A 41 -15.52 -6.23 -0.88
C ALA A 41 -15.49 -7.23 -2.03
N VAL A 42 -15.74 -8.51 -1.71
CA VAL A 42 -15.94 -9.55 -2.74
C VAL A 42 -17.24 -9.30 -3.50
N ASP A 43 -18.30 -8.93 -2.78
CA ASP A 43 -19.61 -8.58 -3.31
C ASP A 43 -20.07 -7.26 -2.68
N CYS A 44 -20.08 -6.17 -3.46
CA CYS A 44 -20.51 -4.86 -2.98
C CYS A 44 -22.04 -4.75 -2.77
N ALA A 45 -22.84 -5.64 -3.38
CA ALA A 45 -24.29 -5.68 -3.16
C ALA A 45 -24.65 -6.54 -1.93
N GLY A 46 -23.74 -7.41 -1.51
CA GLY A 46 -23.90 -8.28 -0.35
C GLY A 46 -23.83 -7.52 0.98
N ARG A 47 -24.52 -8.05 1.98
CA ARG A 47 -24.28 -7.61 3.37
C ARG A 47 -22.91 -8.12 3.84
N PRO A 48 -22.11 -7.30 4.53
CA PRO A 48 -20.84 -7.75 5.08
C PRO A 48 -21.04 -8.94 6.02
N ASP A 49 -20.19 -9.95 5.89
CA ASP A 49 -20.31 -11.22 6.61
C ASP A 49 -18.92 -11.84 6.79
N ARG A 50 -18.67 -12.46 7.95
CA ARG A 50 -17.36 -13.01 8.29
C ARG A 50 -16.89 -14.10 7.33
N GLU A 51 -17.80 -14.92 6.85
CA GLU A 51 -17.51 -16.10 6.03
C GLU A 51 -17.68 -15.81 4.53
N LYS A 52 -18.64 -14.93 4.18
CA LYS A 52 -18.95 -14.62 2.78
C LYS A 52 -18.19 -13.42 2.23
N GLY A 53 -17.67 -12.54 3.08
CA GLY A 53 -16.86 -11.40 2.68
C GLY A 53 -17.09 -10.19 3.56
N ALA A 54 -16.00 -9.66 4.12
CA ALA A 54 -16.01 -8.40 4.85
C ALA A 54 -16.05 -7.21 3.89
N LEU A 55 -16.59 -6.08 4.36
CA LEU A 55 -16.36 -4.77 3.76
C LEU A 55 -15.13 -4.16 4.43
N LEU A 56 -14.10 -3.90 3.63
CA LEU A 56 -12.80 -3.38 4.06
C LEU A 56 -12.67 -1.93 3.59
N THR A 57 -12.52 -0.99 4.52
CA THR A 57 -12.43 0.44 4.17
C THR A 57 -11.09 1.02 4.60
N TYR A 58 -10.43 1.71 3.67
CA TYR A 58 -9.24 2.51 3.91
C TYR A 58 -9.58 3.99 3.75
N GLU A 59 -9.37 4.78 4.80
CA GLU A 59 -9.69 6.21 4.79
C GLU A 59 -8.63 7.04 5.51
N ILE A 60 -8.42 8.28 5.07
CA ILE A 60 -7.62 9.28 5.78
C ILE A 60 -8.56 10.07 6.69
N ARG A 61 -8.29 10.09 7.99
CA ARG A 61 -9.02 10.91 8.97
C ARG A 61 -8.53 12.37 8.91
N LYS A 62 -9.30 13.28 9.52
CA LYS A 62 -8.98 14.73 9.56
C LYS A 62 -7.64 15.05 10.21
N ASP A 63 -7.15 14.17 11.08
CA ASP A 63 -5.85 14.28 11.75
C ASP A 63 -4.69 13.69 10.91
N GLY A 64 -4.96 13.25 9.69
CA GLY A 64 -3.98 12.69 8.75
C GLY A 64 -3.71 11.20 8.92
N ARG A 65 -4.29 10.55 9.94
CA ARG A 65 -4.10 9.10 10.13
C ARG A 65 -4.85 8.30 9.09
N VAL A 66 -4.22 7.22 8.63
CA VAL A 66 -4.87 6.26 7.73
C VAL A 66 -5.46 5.13 8.56
N MET A 67 -6.76 4.94 8.40
CA MET A 67 -7.52 3.94 9.13
C MET A 67 -7.90 2.79 8.20
N TYR A 68 -7.70 1.57 8.69
CA TYR A 68 -8.19 0.33 8.11
C TYR A 68 -9.34 -0.22 8.96
N ARG A 69 -10.55 -0.16 8.40
CA ARG A 69 -11.78 -0.58 9.05
C ARG A 69 -12.27 -1.86 8.42
N ARG A 70 -12.69 -2.81 9.26
CA ARG A 70 -13.24 -4.08 8.81
C ARG A 70 -14.65 -4.23 9.35
N ASN A 71 -15.58 -4.51 8.45
CA ASN A 71 -16.96 -4.80 8.79
C ASN A 71 -17.30 -6.23 8.37
N PHE A 72 -17.57 -7.08 9.35
CA PHE A 72 -17.94 -8.49 9.17
C PHE A 72 -19.44 -8.72 9.42
N GLY A 73 -20.26 -7.66 9.39
CA GLY A 73 -21.67 -7.68 9.76
C GLY A 73 -21.85 -7.43 11.25
N GLU A 74 -21.96 -8.52 12.01
CA GLU A 74 -22.17 -8.49 13.48
C GLU A 74 -20.95 -8.01 14.26
N ALA A 75 -19.76 -8.05 13.65
CA ALA A 75 -18.51 -7.60 14.26
C ALA A 75 -17.82 -6.55 13.38
N LYS A 76 -17.25 -5.53 14.03
CA LYS A 76 -16.53 -4.45 13.35
C LYS A 76 -15.30 -4.07 14.16
N ASP A 77 -14.23 -3.68 13.48
CA ASP A 77 -13.07 -3.06 14.10
C ASP A 77 -12.48 -1.95 13.23
N GLU A 78 -11.74 -1.05 13.89
CA GLU A 78 -11.00 0.04 13.26
C GLU A 78 -9.56 -0.02 13.75
N ASN A 79 -8.62 0.01 12.82
CA ASN A 79 -7.20 -0.21 13.08
C ASN A 79 -6.38 0.84 12.33
N GLU A 80 -5.24 1.23 12.87
CA GLU A 80 -4.40 2.24 12.22
C GLU A 80 -3.41 1.58 11.26
N VAL A 81 -3.28 2.15 10.06
CA VAL A 81 -2.16 1.85 9.16
C VAL A 81 -1.00 2.73 9.60
N VAL A 82 0.06 2.08 10.11
CA VAL A 82 1.22 2.76 10.71
C VAL A 82 2.42 2.86 9.77
N SER A 83 2.42 2.08 8.68
CA SER A 83 3.39 2.21 7.59
C SER A 83 2.78 1.77 6.26
N ALA A 84 3.24 2.36 5.16
CA ALA A 84 2.90 1.99 3.80
C ALA A 84 4.14 2.16 2.90
N MET A 85 4.48 1.15 2.11
CA MET A 85 5.61 1.20 1.18
C MET A 85 5.32 0.34 -0.04
N VAL A 86 5.61 0.86 -1.24
CA VAL A 86 5.53 0.07 -2.47
C VAL A 86 6.83 -0.72 -2.64
N ASN A 87 6.74 -2.03 -2.80
CA ASN A 87 7.92 -2.89 -2.99
C ASN A 87 8.35 -2.96 -4.47
N ALA A 88 9.47 -3.65 -4.75
CA ALA A 88 10.01 -3.79 -6.10
C ALA A 88 9.08 -4.53 -7.09
N ASP A 89 8.16 -5.35 -6.57
CA ASP A 89 7.16 -6.08 -7.37
C ASP A 89 5.88 -5.26 -7.60
N GLY A 90 5.82 -4.03 -7.08
CA GLY A 90 4.66 -3.14 -7.18
C GLY A 90 3.55 -3.43 -6.17
N LEU A 91 3.76 -4.34 -5.21
CA LEU A 91 2.84 -4.55 -4.10
C LEU A 91 2.91 -3.37 -3.13
N LEU A 92 1.76 -2.95 -2.62
CA LEU A 92 1.71 -2.05 -1.48
C LEU A 92 1.79 -2.86 -0.19
N ASN A 93 2.90 -2.70 0.53
CA ASN A 93 3.09 -3.27 1.84
C ASN A 93 2.53 -2.29 2.88
N VAL A 94 1.48 -2.68 3.58
CA VAL A 94 0.91 -1.89 4.69
C VAL A 94 1.15 -2.61 6.01
N MET A 95 1.59 -1.86 7.02
CA MET A 95 1.63 -2.33 8.40
C MET A 95 0.41 -1.79 9.14
N VAL A 96 -0.39 -2.69 9.69
CA VAL A 96 -1.61 -2.35 10.43
C VAL A 96 -1.45 -2.78 11.88
N TYR A 97 -1.62 -1.85 12.80
CA TYR A 97 -1.67 -2.16 14.23
C TYR A 97 -3.08 -2.54 14.66
N PHE A 98 -3.25 -3.75 15.21
CA PHE A 98 -4.52 -4.28 15.73
C PHE A 98 -4.54 -4.20 17.26
N PRO A 99 -5.20 -3.18 17.86
CA PRO A 99 -5.12 -2.95 19.31
C PRO A 99 -5.66 -4.12 20.13
N LEU A 100 -6.76 -4.74 19.68
CA LEU A 100 -7.38 -5.89 20.37
C LEU A 100 -6.47 -7.11 20.43
N LEU A 101 -5.52 -7.22 19.50
CA LEU A 101 -4.58 -8.32 19.41
C LEU A 101 -3.16 -7.93 19.85
N GLN A 102 -2.95 -6.65 20.20
CA GLN A 102 -1.64 -6.07 20.53
C GLN A 102 -0.54 -6.48 19.56
N GLN A 103 -0.84 -6.45 18.25
CA GLN A 103 0.10 -6.86 17.22
C GLN A 103 0.02 -5.94 16.00
N THR A 104 1.16 -5.73 15.36
CA THR A 104 1.20 -5.21 14.00
C THR A 104 1.23 -6.36 13.02
N ARG A 105 0.45 -6.27 11.94
CA ARG A 105 0.54 -7.22 10.83
C ARG A 105 0.85 -6.50 9.54
N GLU A 106 1.73 -7.08 8.76
CA GLU A 106 2.09 -6.61 7.44
C GLU A 106 1.24 -7.32 6.40
N PHE A 107 0.65 -6.55 5.48
CA PHE A 107 -0.08 -7.06 4.33
C PHE A 107 0.61 -6.61 3.04
N GLY A 108 0.85 -7.54 2.12
CA GLY A 108 1.20 -7.20 0.74
C GLY A 108 -0.06 -7.19 -0.10
N LEU A 109 -0.42 -6.02 -0.63
CA LEU A 109 -1.63 -5.81 -1.41
C LEU A 109 -1.27 -5.63 -2.88
N LEU A 110 -2.03 -6.31 -3.75
CA LEU A 110 -1.98 -6.15 -5.19
C LEU A 110 -3.23 -5.43 -5.67
N LEU A 111 -3.07 -4.32 -6.38
CA LEU A 111 -4.12 -3.71 -7.17
C LEU A 111 -3.96 -4.19 -8.63
N SER A 112 -4.93 -4.95 -9.10
CA SER A 112 -4.91 -5.45 -10.48
C SER A 112 -5.12 -4.31 -11.48
N LYS A 113 -4.71 -4.53 -12.73
CA LYS A 113 -4.99 -3.58 -13.83
C LYS A 113 -6.48 -3.40 -14.08
N GLN A 114 -7.30 -4.36 -13.65
CA GLN A 114 -8.76 -4.32 -13.73
C GLN A 114 -9.38 -3.59 -12.52
N GLY A 115 -8.56 -3.04 -11.62
CA GLY A 115 -9.01 -2.24 -10.49
C GLY A 115 -9.45 -3.06 -9.27
N SER A 116 -9.14 -4.35 -9.21
CA SER A 116 -9.48 -5.22 -8.09
C SER A 116 -8.32 -5.35 -7.08
N LEU A 117 -8.62 -5.29 -5.79
CA LEU A 117 -7.65 -5.44 -4.71
C LEU A 117 -7.56 -6.90 -4.26
N ARG A 118 -6.36 -7.41 -4.03
CA ARG A 118 -6.15 -8.75 -3.46
C ARG A 118 -4.98 -8.77 -2.49
N ALA A 119 -5.17 -9.46 -1.37
CA ALA A 119 -4.08 -9.73 -0.43
C ALA A 119 -3.20 -10.89 -0.94
N ILE A 120 -1.92 -10.62 -1.13
CA ILE A 120 -0.91 -11.59 -1.58
C ILE A 120 -0.21 -12.23 -0.38
N TYR A 121 0.01 -11.48 0.69
CA TYR A 121 0.45 -12.05 1.95
C TYR A 121 -0.08 -11.29 3.15
N ASN A 122 -0.09 -11.97 4.29
CA ASN A 122 -0.26 -11.37 5.60
C ASN A 122 0.65 -12.09 6.60
N ARG A 123 1.47 -11.34 7.35
CA ARG A 123 2.35 -11.89 8.38
C ARG A 123 2.38 -11.04 9.64
N SER A 124 2.64 -11.69 10.78
CA SER A 124 2.95 -10.99 12.04
C SER A 124 4.37 -10.40 12.00
N GLU A 125 4.71 -9.58 12.99
CA GLU A 125 6.09 -9.11 13.23
C GLU A 125 7.10 -10.26 13.40
N ARG A 126 6.66 -11.42 13.93
CA ARG A 126 7.48 -12.64 14.03
C ARG A 126 7.64 -13.43 12.72
N GLY A 127 7.05 -12.95 11.62
CA GLY A 127 7.08 -13.63 10.33
C GLY A 127 6.12 -14.81 10.18
N GLU A 128 5.12 -14.94 11.06
CA GLU A 128 4.09 -15.98 10.95
C GLU A 128 3.03 -15.58 9.92
N TYR A 129 2.91 -16.36 8.85
CA TYR A 129 2.00 -16.09 7.74
C TYR A 129 0.62 -16.68 7.97
N THR A 130 -0.42 -15.90 7.71
CA THR A 130 -1.82 -16.40 7.58
C THR A 130 -2.28 -16.43 6.13
N ILE A 131 -1.66 -15.59 5.29
CA ILE A 131 -1.77 -15.61 3.82
C ILE A 131 -0.36 -15.62 3.27
N ARG A 132 -0.05 -16.54 2.34
CA ARG A 132 1.23 -16.61 1.63
C ARG A 132 0.95 -16.89 0.14
N ASP A 133 1.63 -16.18 -0.75
CA ASP A 133 1.52 -16.34 -2.21
C ASP A 133 0.06 -16.30 -2.73
N GLY A 134 -0.75 -15.43 -2.14
CA GLY A 134 -2.16 -15.24 -2.48
C GLY A 134 -3.07 -16.37 -2.02
N LYS A 135 -2.65 -17.21 -1.06
CA LYS A 135 -3.42 -18.33 -0.51
C LYS A 135 -3.46 -18.27 1.01
N TYR A 136 -4.56 -18.69 1.61
CA TYR A 136 -4.65 -18.88 3.06
C TYR A 136 -3.77 -20.06 3.48
N VAL A 137 -2.92 -19.85 4.48
CA VAL A 137 -2.02 -20.92 4.99
C VAL A 137 -2.82 -22.08 5.58
N ALA A 138 -3.94 -21.79 6.25
CA ALA A 138 -4.76 -22.80 6.92
C ALA A 138 -5.50 -23.74 5.95
N THR A 139 -5.91 -23.26 4.77
CA THR A 139 -6.79 -24.02 3.86
C THR A 139 -6.18 -24.27 2.48
N GLY A 140 -5.13 -23.54 2.11
CA GLY A 140 -4.57 -23.54 0.76
C GLY A 140 -5.44 -22.84 -0.29
N ALA A 141 -6.65 -22.39 0.08
CA ALA A 141 -7.55 -21.70 -0.83
C ALA A 141 -6.99 -20.32 -1.22
N PRO A 142 -7.21 -19.86 -2.47
CA PRO A 142 -6.81 -18.53 -2.88
C PRO A 142 -7.56 -17.46 -2.08
N THR A 143 -6.88 -16.35 -1.78
CA THR A 143 -7.55 -15.14 -1.30
C THR A 143 -8.49 -14.60 -2.38
N PRO A 144 -9.68 -14.12 -2.01
CA PRO A 144 -10.62 -13.60 -2.99
C PRO A 144 -10.13 -12.26 -3.54
N SER A 145 -10.50 -11.99 -4.80
CA SER A 145 -10.39 -10.65 -5.37
C SER A 145 -11.51 -9.78 -4.82
N GLN A 146 -11.18 -8.54 -4.47
CA GLN A 146 -12.13 -7.56 -3.97
C GLN A 146 -12.29 -6.44 -4.99
N GLN A 147 -13.52 -6.04 -5.25
CA GLN A 147 -13.86 -4.90 -6.08
C GLN A 147 -14.02 -3.67 -5.20
N ARG A 148 -13.75 -2.50 -5.78
CA ARG A 148 -14.05 -1.23 -5.13
C ARG A 148 -15.56 -1.05 -5.09
N CYS A 149 -16.08 -0.67 -3.94
CA CYS A 149 -17.49 -0.35 -3.75
C CYS A 149 -17.68 1.18 -3.79
N ASP A 150 -18.78 1.59 -4.42
CA ASP A 150 -19.21 2.99 -4.53
C ASP A 150 -19.79 3.54 -3.22
#